data_AF-A0A915EM74-F1
#
_entry.id   AF-A0A915EM74-F1
#
_cell.length_a   1.000
_cell.length_b   1.000
_cell.length_c   1.000
_cell.angle_alpha   90.00
_cell.angle_beta   90.00
_cell.angle_gamma   90.00
#
_symmetry.space_group_name_H-M   'P 1'
#
loop_
_entity.id
_entity.type
_entity.pdbx_description
1 polymer ?
#
loop_
_entity_poly.entity_id
_entity_poly.type
_entity_poly.pdbx_seq_one_letter_code
_entity_poly.pdbx_strand_id
1 'polypeptide(L)'
;MPFQEKIAVFKPKNEEPYGHLNPKWLKWLHKLLFPCCFGRSCLVPNQGYLSEAGASMIDQKLGLNVVPKTAVVSLAAPTFNYSAIDRTMSRNIFGESACHLRKEVSNYL
;
A
#
# COMPACT_ATOMS: atom_id res chain seq x y z
N MET A 1 -2.93 28.05 15.34
CA MET A 1 -3.03 26.63 14.96
C MET A 1 -3.54 26.57 13.53
N PRO A 2 -2.75 26.16 12.54
CA PRO A 2 -3.27 26.01 11.18
C PRO A 2 -4.34 24.93 11.14
N PHE A 3 -5.39 25.15 10.35
CA PHE A 3 -6.46 24.19 10.11
C PHE A 3 -5.89 23.02 9.29
N GLN A 4 -5.83 21.82 9.87
CA GLN A 4 -5.33 20.64 9.20
C GLN A 4 -6.48 19.94 8.47
N GLU A 5 -6.66 20.24 7.19
CA GLU A 5 -7.69 19.59 6.36
C GLU A 5 -7.21 18.22 5.85
N LYS A 6 -8.09 17.21 5.86
CA LYS A 6 -7.79 15.88 5.31
C LYS A 6 -7.99 15.91 3.80
N ILE A 7 -6.90 16.03 3.06
CA ILE A 7 -6.90 16.16 1.59
C ILE A 7 -6.88 14.79 0.90
N ALA A 8 -6.33 13.76 1.56
CA ALA A 8 -6.07 12.49 0.90
C ALA A 8 -5.97 11.31 1.88
N VAL A 9 -6.31 10.12 1.38
CA VAL A 9 -6.06 8.84 2.06
C VAL A 9 -4.96 8.10 1.34
N PHE A 10 -3.97 7.61 2.10
CA PHE A 10 -2.83 6.87 1.57
C PHE A 10 -2.83 5.43 2.09
N LYS A 11 -2.74 4.46 1.19
CA LYS A 11 -2.66 3.02 1.52
C LYS A 11 -1.32 2.43 1.08
N PRO A 12 -0.34 2.29 1.98
CA PRO A 12 0.98 1.78 1.64
C PRO A 12 1.01 0.26 1.42
N LYS A 13 1.62 -0.16 0.31
CA LYS A 13 1.80 -1.55 -0.12
C LYS A 13 2.40 -2.45 0.97
N ASN A 14 3.44 -1.98 1.65
CA ASN A 14 4.17 -2.76 2.65
C ASN A 14 3.41 -2.99 3.97
N GLU A 15 2.24 -2.35 4.15
CA GLU A 15 1.37 -2.52 5.32
C GLU A 15 0.08 -3.30 5.01
N GLU A 16 -0.08 -3.76 3.75
CA GLU A 16 -1.20 -4.64 3.39
C GLU A 16 -1.16 -5.96 4.18
N PRO A 17 -2.32 -6.64 4.39
CA PRO A 17 -2.42 -7.88 5.17
C PRO A 17 -1.60 -9.07 4.62
N TYR A 18 -0.89 -8.87 3.50
CA TYR A 18 0.00 -9.81 2.81
C TYR A 18 1.39 -9.20 2.49
N GLY A 19 1.72 -8.03 3.06
CA GLY A 19 3.01 -7.36 2.84
C GLY A 19 4.19 -8.17 3.37
N HIS A 20 5.38 -7.92 2.80
CA HIS A 20 6.62 -8.62 3.12
C HIS A 20 7.00 -8.56 4.62
N LEU A 21 6.55 -7.52 5.34
CA LEU A 21 6.76 -7.34 6.77
C LEU A 21 5.82 -8.17 7.67
N ASN A 22 4.89 -8.94 7.10
CA ASN A 22 3.98 -9.82 7.85
C ASN A 22 3.87 -11.22 7.21
N PRO A 23 4.97 -12.00 7.17
CA PRO A 23 4.96 -13.34 6.61
C PRO A 23 4.21 -14.29 7.55
N LYS A 24 2.89 -14.39 7.37
CA LYS A 24 2.07 -15.36 8.11
C LYS A 24 2.28 -16.74 7.49
N TRP A 25 3.26 -17.47 8.02
CA TRP A 25 3.52 -18.89 7.74
C TRP A 25 2.24 -19.74 7.77
N LEU A 26 1.31 -19.43 8.68
CA LEU A 26 -0.02 -20.06 8.78
C LEU A 26 -0.88 -19.92 7.51
N LYS A 27 -0.78 -18.82 6.76
CA LYS A 27 -1.53 -18.62 5.52
C LYS A 27 -0.97 -19.43 4.36
N TRP A 28 0.34 -19.65 4.33
CA TRP A 28 0.98 -20.55 3.36
C TRP A 28 0.54 -21.99 3.61
N LEU A 29 0.52 -22.41 4.88
CA LEU A 29 0.04 -23.74 5.28
C LEU A 29 -1.45 -23.95 4.91
N HIS A 30 -2.31 -22.96 5.12
CA HIS A 30 -3.72 -23.05 4.70
C HIS A 30 -3.91 -23.13 3.18
N LYS A 31 -3.03 -22.52 2.39
CA LYS A 31 -3.06 -22.61 0.91
C LYS A 31 -2.68 -24.02 0.41
N LEU A 32 -1.86 -24.74 1.17
CA LEU A 32 -1.41 -26.10 0.83
C LEU A 32 -2.43 -27.18 1.25
N LEU A 33 -3.16 -26.97 2.35
CA LEU A 33 -4.01 -28.02 2.95
C LEU A 33 -5.50 -27.93 2.58
N PHE A 34 -6.04 -26.76 2.22
CA PHE A 34 -7.46 -26.58 1.86
C PHE A 34 -7.64 -25.62 0.66
N PRO A 35 -7.63 -26.12 -0.58
CA PRO A 35 -7.65 -25.28 -1.78
C PRO A 35 -8.96 -24.47 -2.00
N CYS A 36 -10.01 -24.68 -1.21
CA CYS A 36 -11.34 -24.08 -1.47
C CYS A 36 -11.99 -23.31 -0.29
N CYS A 37 -11.50 -23.45 0.96
CA CYS A 37 -12.26 -22.99 2.14
C CYS A 37 -11.71 -21.75 2.86
N PHE A 38 -10.50 -21.28 2.54
CA PHE A 38 -9.89 -20.12 3.21
C PHE A 38 -9.68 -18.95 2.24
N GLY A 39 -10.74 -18.16 2.08
CA GLY A 39 -10.81 -16.74 1.72
C GLY A 39 -9.71 -16.08 0.86
N ARG A 40 -10.15 -15.48 -0.26
CA ARG A 40 -9.37 -14.58 -1.16
C ARG A 40 -8.18 -15.22 -1.89
N SER A 41 -8.16 -16.54 -2.08
CA SER A 41 -7.14 -17.21 -2.91
C SER A 41 -7.14 -16.76 -4.38
N CYS A 42 -8.25 -16.18 -4.87
CA CYS A 42 -8.40 -15.64 -6.21
C CYS A 42 -7.85 -14.21 -6.38
N LEU A 43 -7.46 -13.54 -5.29
CA LEU A 43 -6.88 -12.20 -5.34
C LEU A 43 -5.36 -12.31 -5.20
N VAL A 44 -4.64 -11.66 -6.13
CA VAL A 44 -3.18 -11.65 -6.10
C VAL A 44 -2.71 -10.93 -4.83
N PRO A 45 -1.88 -11.56 -3.98
CA PRO A 45 -1.40 -10.93 -2.76
C PRO A 45 -0.52 -9.71 -3.09
N ASN A 46 -0.59 -8.68 -2.25
CA ASN A 46 0.26 -7.48 -2.34
C ASN A 46 0.06 -6.61 -3.60
N GLN A 47 -1.10 -6.74 -4.25
CA GLN A 47 -1.52 -5.93 -5.41
C GLN A 47 -2.79 -5.10 -5.12
N GLY A 48 -3.14 -4.88 -3.85
CA GLY A 48 -4.34 -4.10 -3.48
C GLY A 48 -4.29 -2.68 -4.06
N TYR A 49 -3.17 -1.98 -3.86
CA TYR A 49 -2.95 -0.64 -4.42
C TYR A 49 -3.11 -0.54 -5.96
N LEU A 50 -2.75 -1.60 -6.71
CA LEU A 50 -2.96 -1.67 -8.16
C LEU A 50 -4.43 -1.89 -8.52
N SER A 51 -5.13 -2.72 -7.75
CA SER A 51 -6.58 -2.91 -7.92
C SER A 51 -7.34 -1.61 -7.68
N GLU A 52 -6.91 -0.82 -6.70
CA GLU A 52 -7.51 0.48 -6.38
C GLU A 52 -7.25 1.50 -7.49
N ALA A 53 -6.03 1.60 -8.01
CA ALA A 53 -5.71 2.45 -9.17
C ALA A 53 -6.44 1.98 -10.45
N GLY A 54 -6.57 0.66 -10.64
CA GLY A 54 -7.30 0.07 -11.75
C GLY A 54 -8.80 0.41 -11.72
N ALA A 55 -9.40 0.47 -10.53
CA ALA A 55 -10.80 0.88 -10.38
C ALA A 55 -11.04 2.30 -10.87
N SER A 56 -10.18 3.26 -10.49
CA SER A 56 -10.27 4.64 -11.02
C SER A 56 -9.98 4.71 -12.51
N MET A 57 -9.07 3.90 -13.04
CA MET A 57 -8.79 3.88 -14.48
C MET A 57 -10.00 3.38 -15.29
N ILE A 58 -10.70 2.36 -14.81
CA ILE A 58 -11.90 1.81 -15.46
C ILE A 58 -13.07 2.79 -15.33
N ASP A 59 -13.24 3.41 -14.16
CA ASP A 59 -14.28 4.43 -13.92
C ASP A 59 -14.13 5.62 -14.90
N GLN A 60 -12.90 6.11 -15.10
CA GLN A 60 -12.60 7.17 -16.07
C GLN A 60 -12.86 6.74 -17.52
N LYS A 61 -12.55 5.49 -17.87
CA LYS A 61 -12.82 4.96 -19.22
C LYS A 61 -14.31 4.78 -19.49
N LEU A 62 -15.10 4.45 -18.47
CA LEU A 62 -16.54 4.24 -18.57
C LEU A 62 -17.36 5.51 -18.28
N GLY A 63 -16.73 6.58 -17.76
CA GLY A 63 -17.39 7.84 -17.42
C GLY A 63 -18.36 7.75 -16.24
N LEU A 64 -18.14 6.80 -15.33
CA LEU A 64 -19.08 6.51 -14.23
C LEU A 64 -19.01 7.55 -13.10
N ASN A 65 -17.84 8.17 -12.86
CA ASN A 65 -17.62 9.18 -11.83
C ASN A 65 -18.03 8.73 -10.41
N VAL A 66 -17.94 7.43 -10.12
CA VAL A 66 -18.28 6.85 -8.81
C VAL A 66 -17.03 6.72 -7.95
N VAL A 67 -15.90 6.33 -8.57
CA VAL A 67 -14.64 6.13 -7.86
C VAL A 67 -13.86 7.46 -7.78
N PRO A 68 -13.46 7.93 -6.58
CA PRO A 68 -12.58 9.09 -6.47
C PRO A 68 -11.26 8.82 -7.21
N LYS A 69 -10.61 9.87 -7.71
CA LYS A 69 -9.39 9.70 -8.53
C LYS A 69 -8.31 9.02 -7.69
N THR A 70 -7.92 7.82 -8.10
CA THR A 70 -6.84 7.06 -7.46
C THR A 70 -5.66 6.86 -8.39
N ALA A 71 -4.46 7.04 -7.84
CA ALA A 71 -3.22 6.80 -8.56
C ALA A 71 -2.18 6.16 -7.64
N VAL A 72 -1.25 5.43 -8.26
CA VAL A 72 -0.05 4.95 -7.57
C VAL A 72 0.90 6.12 -7.42
N VAL A 73 1.11 6.55 -6.18
CA VAL A 73 2.08 7.59 -5.85
C VAL A 73 3.11 7.03 -4.89
N SER A 74 4.29 7.61 -4.90
CA SER A 74 5.37 7.16 -4.03
C SER A 74 5.70 8.29 -3.05
N LEU A 75 5.47 8.04 -1.76
CA LEU A 75 5.57 9.04 -0.67
C LEU A 75 6.45 8.53 0.47
N ALA A 76 7.11 9.45 1.15
CA ALA A 76 7.87 9.19 2.38
C ALA A 76 7.34 10.12 3.48
N ALA A 77 6.98 9.55 4.63
CA ALA A 77 6.48 10.30 5.78
C ALA A 77 6.91 9.62 7.08
N PRO A 78 7.31 10.37 8.13
CA PRO A 78 7.81 9.78 9.38
C PRO A 78 6.76 8.93 10.12
N THR A 79 5.47 9.15 9.81
CA THR A 79 4.33 8.41 10.36
C THR A 79 4.15 7.00 9.77
N PHE A 80 4.79 6.68 8.65
CA PHE A 80 4.68 5.37 8.02
C PHE A 80 5.48 4.29 8.77
N ASN A 81 5.05 3.02 8.65
CA ASN A 81 5.71 1.90 9.34
C ASN A 81 6.98 1.42 8.59
N TYR A 82 8.14 1.91 8.96
CA TYR A 82 9.44 1.46 8.42
C TYR A 82 10.13 0.42 9.31
N SER A 83 10.95 -0.43 8.70
CA SER A 83 11.79 -1.39 9.43
C SER A 83 12.82 -0.68 10.32
N ALA A 84 13.37 -1.37 11.32
CA ALA A 84 14.36 -0.78 12.23
C ALA A 84 15.63 -0.32 11.50
N ILE A 85 16.02 -1.02 10.43
CA ILE A 85 17.17 -0.70 9.59
C ILE A 85 16.90 0.60 8.82
N ASP A 86 15.75 0.68 8.15
CA ASP A 86 15.30 1.85 7.39
C ASP A 86 15.23 3.11 8.26
N ARG A 87 14.71 2.97 9.49
CA ARG A 87 14.66 4.07 10.48
C ARG A 87 16.02 4.51 10.98
N THR A 88 17.03 3.63 10.94
CA THR A 88 18.38 3.96 11.38
C THR A 88 19.17 4.60 10.25
N MET A 89 19.01 4.10 9.02
CA MET A 89 19.56 4.71 7.81
C MET A 89 19.02 6.13 7.57
N SER A 90 17.73 6.36 7.82
CA SER A 90 17.12 7.69 7.68
C SER A 90 17.71 8.75 8.61
N ARG A 91 18.20 8.35 9.78
CA ARG A 91 18.84 9.27 10.74
C ARG A 91 20.28 9.58 10.40
N ASN A 92 20.97 8.64 9.75
CA ASN A 92 22.42 8.74 9.49
C ASN A 92 22.75 9.41 8.15
N ILE A 93 21.81 9.44 7.19
CA ILE A 93 22.04 10.00 5.84
C ILE A 93 20.97 11.06 5.56
N PHE A 94 21.21 12.28 6.05
CA PHE A 94 20.43 13.46 5.69
C PHE A 94 20.83 13.91 4.27
N GLY A 95 20.15 13.43 3.23
CA GLY A 95 20.32 13.99 1.88
C GLY A 95 19.78 13.13 0.74
N GLU A 96 20.25 11.89 0.60
CA GLU A 96 19.96 11.08 -0.60
C GLU A 96 19.17 9.79 -0.32
N SER A 97 19.31 9.15 0.85
CA SER A 97 18.65 7.86 1.13
C SER A 97 17.16 7.95 1.46
N ALA A 98 16.62 9.15 1.71
CA ALA A 98 15.17 9.34 1.86
C ALA A 98 14.40 8.97 0.58
N CYS A 99 15.04 9.04 -0.58
CA CYS A 99 14.46 8.63 -1.86
C CYS A 99 14.17 7.12 -1.93
N HIS A 100 14.93 6.30 -1.18
CA HIS A 100 14.72 4.86 -1.09
C HIS A 100 13.63 4.45 -0.08
N LEU A 101 13.27 5.34 0.85
CA LEU A 101 12.20 5.13 1.83
C LEU A 101 10.81 5.49 1.28
N ARG A 102 10.73 5.69 -0.03
CA ARG A 102 9.52 6.08 -0.72
C ARG A 102 8.64 4.84 -0.86
N LYS A 103 7.51 4.86 -0.16
CA LYS A 103 6.53 3.77 -0.22
C LYS A 103 5.58 4.02 -1.37
N GLU A 104 5.42 3.00 -2.22
CA GLU A 104 4.30 2.95 -3.16
C GLU A 104 3.00 2.87 -2.36
N VAL A 105 2.15 3.86 -2.57
CA VAL A 105 0.84 3.97 -1.93
C VAL A 105 -0.22 4.23 -2.98
N SER A 106 -1.40 3.67 -2.77
CA SER A 106 -2.61 4.15 -3.45
C SER A 106 -3.04 5.45 -2.78
N ASN A 107 -3.19 6.50 -3.57
CA ASN A 107 -3.65 7.81 -3.11
C ASN A 107 -5.05 8.09 -3.64
N TYR A 108 -5.97 8.33 -2.72
CA TYR A 108 -7.30 8.85 -2.99
C TYR A 108 -7.26 10.36 -2.78
N LEU A 109 -7.60 11.12 -3.82
CA LEU A 109 -7.86 12.56 -3.74
C LEU A 109 -9.35 12.82 -3.51
#